data_AF-A0A956K992-F1
#
_entry.id   AF-A0A956K992-F1
#
_cell.length_a   1.000
_cell.length_b   1.000
_cell.length_c   1.000
_cell.angle_alpha   90.00
_cell.angle_beta   90.00
_cell.angle_gamma   90.00
#
_symmetry.space_group_name_H-M   'P 1'
#
loop_
_entity.id
_entity.type
_entity.pdbx_description
1 polymer ?
#
loop_
_entity_poly.entity_id
_entity_poly.type
_entity_poly.pdbx_seq_one_letter_code
_entity_poly.pdbx_strand_id
1 'polypeptide(L)'
;HNFRLAAALVNAFKDEHEVVDPFVVDPESEVWFVLNLLSFEVTPNPELEDATLRERIRLSIVHLRLNEPTFCETRRYCHDRYLGLPTGRGESEPWPLSWLEDECPFVARELRRQDRLRPGDT
;
A
#
# COMPACT_ATOMS: atom_id res chain seq x y z
N HIS A 1 4.68 -7.41 -9.43
CA HIS A 1 5.18 -6.56 -10.55
C HIS A 1 4.70 -5.09 -10.53
N ASN A 2 3.77 -4.65 -9.66
CA ASN A 2 3.22 -3.27 -9.69
C ASN A 2 3.95 -2.23 -8.81
N PHE A 3 4.73 -2.64 -7.80
CA PHE A 3 5.53 -1.70 -6.99
C PHE A 3 6.65 -1.02 -7.81
N ARG A 4 7.14 -1.70 -8.85
CA ARG A 4 8.09 -1.13 -9.82
C ARG A 4 7.47 -0.02 -10.70
N LEU A 5 6.17 -0.06 -10.97
CA LEU A 5 5.47 0.95 -11.77
C LEU A 5 5.33 2.27 -11.00
N ALA A 6 5.09 2.19 -9.69
CA ALA A 6 5.06 3.37 -8.85
C ALA A 6 6.47 3.95 -8.59
N ALA A 7 7.50 3.10 -8.53
CA ALA A 7 8.91 3.56 -8.55
C ALA A 7 9.29 4.29 -9.84
N ALA A 8 8.69 3.94 -10.99
CA ALA A 8 8.87 4.67 -12.24
C ALA A 8 8.21 6.06 -12.19
N LEU A 9 7.05 6.19 -11.54
CA LEU A 9 6.41 7.48 -11.30
C LEU A 9 7.25 8.35 -10.35
N VAL A 10 7.73 7.81 -9.22
CA VAL A 10 8.63 8.54 -8.31
C VAL A 10 9.89 9.04 -9.03
N ASN A 11 10.47 8.25 -9.94
CA ASN A 11 11.60 8.71 -10.76
C ASN A 11 11.22 9.79 -11.79
N ALA A 12 9.98 9.79 -12.30
CA ALA A 12 9.48 10.82 -13.22
C ALA A 12 9.22 12.17 -12.52
N PHE A 13 8.97 12.16 -11.21
CA PHE A 13 8.72 13.35 -10.38
C PHE A 13 9.93 13.80 -9.55
N LYS A 14 11.13 13.26 -9.80
CA LYS A 14 12.36 13.60 -9.05
C LYS A 14 12.77 15.08 -9.12
N ASP A 15 12.30 15.83 -10.11
CA ASP A 15 12.52 17.29 -10.21
C ASP A 15 11.52 18.11 -9.37
N GLU A 16 10.45 17.51 -8.86
CA GLU A 16 9.53 18.13 -7.90
C GLU A 16 9.96 17.74 -6.47
N HIS A 17 10.75 18.61 -5.84
CA HIS A 17 11.26 18.46 -4.46
C HIS A 17 10.20 18.23 -3.35
N GLU A 18 8.91 18.11 -3.68
CA GLU A 18 7.80 18.03 -2.73
C GLU A 18 7.23 16.62 -2.55
N VAL A 19 7.52 15.67 -3.44
CA VAL A 19 6.95 14.32 -3.38
C VAL A 19 7.67 13.45 -2.36
N VAL A 20 6.93 12.93 -1.39
CA VAL A 20 7.40 11.93 -0.42
C VAL A 20 7.19 10.54 -1.03
N ASP A 21 8.24 9.72 -1.07
CA ASP A 21 8.17 8.34 -1.60
C ASP A 21 7.37 7.44 -0.63
N PRO A 22 6.20 6.92 -1.04
CA PRO A 22 5.37 6.05 -0.19
C PRO A 22 5.93 4.62 -0.04
N PHE A 23 6.96 4.26 -0.82
CA PHE A 23 7.49 2.90 -0.89
C PHE A 23 8.78 2.71 -0.10
N VAL A 24 9.37 3.78 0.44
CA VAL A 24 10.41 3.66 1.45
C VAL A 24 9.74 3.25 2.77
N VAL A 25 9.59 1.94 2.95
CA VAL A 25 9.19 1.34 4.22
C VAL A 25 10.43 1.25 5.09
N ASP A 26 10.80 2.35 5.73
CA ASP A 26 11.82 2.31 6.79
C ASP A 26 11.16 1.69 8.05
N PRO A 27 11.66 0.56 8.57
CA PRO A 27 11.10 -0.07 9.77
C PRO A 27 11.25 0.79 11.04
N GLU A 28 12.10 1.82 11.02
CA GLU A 28 12.28 2.74 12.14
C GLU A 28 11.58 4.10 11.94
N SER A 29 11.00 4.37 10.77
CA SER A 29 10.29 5.62 10.49
C SER A 29 8.81 5.52 10.85
N GLU A 30 8.24 6.63 11.33
CA GLU A 30 6.79 6.81 11.43
C GLU A 30 6.11 6.39 10.13
N VAL A 31 5.03 5.62 10.25
CA VAL A 31 4.21 5.24 9.11
C VAL A 31 3.59 6.52 8.54
N TRP A 32 4.05 6.97 7.37
CA TRP A 32 3.52 8.19 6.74
C TRP A 32 2.25 7.95 5.92
N PHE A 33 2.15 6.76 5.32
CA PHE A 33 1.06 6.34 4.45
C PHE A 33 0.38 5.11 5.03
N VAL A 34 -0.95 5.12 5.09
CA VAL A 34 -1.76 3.99 5.57
C VAL A 34 -2.74 3.54 4.51
N LEU A 35 -3.07 2.24 4.49
CA LEU A 35 -4.07 1.66 3.59
C LEU A 35 -5.37 1.46 4.35
N ASN A 36 -6.46 2.03 3.85
CA ASN A 36 -7.78 1.64 4.31
C ASN A 36 -8.15 0.29 3.66
N LEU A 37 -8.21 -0.79 4.45
CA LEU A 37 -8.49 -2.15 3.92
C LEU A 37 -9.95 -2.34 3.44
N LEU A 38 -10.83 -1.35 3.62
CA LEU A 38 -12.19 -1.37 3.06
C LEU A 38 -12.24 -0.71 1.68
N SER A 39 -11.72 0.52 1.55
CA SER A 39 -11.73 1.24 0.26
C SER A 39 -10.54 0.87 -0.64
N PHE A 40 -9.46 0.37 -0.04
CA PHE A 40 -8.14 0.17 -0.64
C PHE A 40 -7.48 1.47 -1.11
N GLU A 41 -7.83 2.60 -0.49
CA GLU A 41 -7.20 3.89 -0.73
C GLU A 41 -6.05 4.13 0.27
N VAL A 42 -5.00 4.81 -0.21
CA VAL A 42 -3.94 5.38 0.63
C VAL A 42 -4.42 6.70 1.21
N THR A 43 -4.20 6.90 2.51
CA THR A 43 -4.32 8.21 3.15
C THR A 43 -3.03 8.54 3.91
N PRO A 44 -2.79 9.82 4.24
CA PRO A 44 -1.80 10.14 5.26
C PRO A 44 -2.15 9.40 6.56
N ASN A 45 -1.14 9.00 7.32
CA ASN A 45 -1.37 8.43 8.65
C ASN A 45 -2.07 9.48 9.53
N PRO A 46 -3.26 9.19 10.08
CA PRO A 46 -3.98 10.14 10.93
C PRO A 46 -3.21 10.51 12.21
N GLU A 47 -2.30 9.66 12.66
CA GLU A 47 -1.49 9.84 13.88
C GLU A 47 -0.29 10.78 13.68
N LEU A 48 0.01 11.20 12.45
CA LEU A 48 1.06 12.21 12.22
C LEU A 48 0.67 13.51 12.91
N GLU A 49 1.56 14.10 13.70
CA GLU A 49 1.31 15.39 14.35
C GLU A 49 1.63 16.56 13.40
N ASP A 50 2.68 16.42 12.59
CA ASP A 50 3.14 17.46 11.66
C ASP A 50 2.13 17.67 10.52
N ALA A 51 1.44 18.82 10.56
CA ALA A 51 0.44 19.20 9.56
C ALA A 51 1.06 19.50 8.18
N THR A 52 2.27 20.05 8.13
CA THR A 52 2.97 20.34 6.88
C THR A 52 3.40 19.04 6.20
N LEU A 53 3.94 18.09 6.96
CA LEU A 53 4.26 16.76 6.46
C LEU A 53 3.01 16.02 5.98
N ARG A 54 1.91 16.06 6.74
CA ARG A 54 0.62 15.46 6.35
C ARG A 54 0.11 16.00 5.02
N GLU A 55 0.22 17.31 4.80
CA GLU A 55 -0.19 17.94 3.54
C GLU A 55 0.73 17.52 2.38
N ARG A 56 2.04 17.45 2.59
CA ARG A 56 2.98 16.92 1.57
C ARG A 56 2.67 15.49 1.18
N ILE A 57 2.34 14.64 2.16
CA ILE A 57 1.91 13.26 1.93
C ILE A 57 0.60 13.24 1.14
N ARG A 58 -0.38 14.07 1.50
CA ARG A 58 -1.65 14.18 0.78
C ARG A 58 -1.43 14.59 -0.67
N LEU A 59 -0.59 15.60 -0.92
CA LEU A 59 -0.21 16.02 -2.26
C LEU A 59 0.50 14.88 -3.01
N SER A 60 1.41 14.16 -2.37
CA SER A 60 2.11 13.01 -2.97
C SER A 60 1.15 11.92 -3.41
N ILE A 61 0.12 11.60 -2.59
CA ILE A 61 -0.93 10.63 -2.96
C ILE A 61 -1.66 11.07 -4.24
N VAL A 62 -1.97 12.35 -4.36
CA VAL A 62 -2.65 12.94 -5.53
C VAL A 62 -1.74 12.93 -6.77
N HIS A 63 -0.50 13.42 -6.64
CA HIS A 63 0.44 13.55 -7.76
C HIS A 63 0.85 12.18 -8.31
N LEU A 64 1.13 11.23 -7.43
CA LEU A 64 1.44 9.85 -7.81
C LEU A 64 0.19 9.03 -8.15
N ARG A 65 -1.01 9.62 -8.04
CA ARG A 65 -2.30 9.01 -8.38
C ARG A 65 -2.50 7.66 -7.69
N LEU A 66 -2.05 7.55 -6.44
CA LEU A 66 -2.01 6.27 -5.72
C LEU A 66 -3.39 5.67 -5.47
N ASN A 67 -4.46 6.46 -5.61
CA ASN A 67 -5.84 6.03 -5.42
C ASN A 67 -6.63 5.89 -6.73
N GLU A 68 -5.95 5.88 -7.89
CA GLU A 68 -6.64 5.52 -9.14
C GLU A 68 -7.18 4.08 -9.07
N PRO A 69 -8.31 3.79 -9.74
CA PRO A 69 -9.00 2.50 -9.64
C PRO A 69 -8.08 1.29 -9.83
N THR A 70 -7.15 1.33 -10.79
CA THR A 70 -6.22 0.23 -11.06
C THR A 70 -5.33 -0.12 -9.85
N PHE A 71 -4.88 0.87 -9.07
CA PHE A 71 -4.10 0.62 -7.87
C PHE A 71 -4.97 0.08 -6.72
N CYS A 72 -6.17 0.61 -6.55
CA CYS A 72 -7.12 0.13 -5.54
C CYS A 72 -7.56 -1.31 -5.82
N GLU A 73 -7.90 -1.62 -7.07
CA GLU A 73 -8.27 -2.96 -7.53
C GLU A 73 -7.12 -3.96 -7.37
N THR A 74 -5.89 -3.56 -7.70
CA THR A 74 -4.71 -4.42 -7.49
C THR A 74 -4.53 -4.76 -6.02
N ARG A 75 -4.61 -3.76 -5.12
CA ARG A 75 -4.45 -3.96 -3.67
C ARG A 75 -5.56 -4.85 -3.12
N ARG A 76 -6.80 -4.62 -3.56
CA ARG A 76 -7.95 -5.48 -3.24
C ARG A 76 -7.70 -6.91 -3.69
N TYR A 77 -7.25 -7.09 -4.93
CA TYR A 77 -6.94 -8.42 -5.45
C TYR A 77 -5.84 -9.11 -4.63
N CYS A 78 -4.73 -8.43 -4.30
CA CYS A 78 -3.70 -9.01 -3.43
C CYS A 78 -4.26 -9.42 -2.06
N HIS A 79 -5.07 -8.55 -1.44
CA HIS A 79 -5.72 -8.78 -0.15
C HIS A 79 -6.65 -9.99 -0.20
N ASP A 80 -7.57 -10.02 -1.17
CA ASP A 80 -8.58 -11.06 -1.30
C ASP A 80 -7.93 -12.41 -1.62
N ARG A 81 -6.89 -12.42 -2.47
CA ARG A 81 -6.09 -13.61 -2.77
C ARG A 81 -5.36 -14.15 -1.55
N TYR A 82 -4.80 -13.29 -0.70
CA TYR A 82 -4.16 -13.72 0.54
C TYR A 82 -5.18 -14.32 1.51
N LEU A 83 -6.32 -13.66 1.71
CA LEU A 83 -7.38 -14.11 2.62
C LEU A 83 -8.19 -15.31 2.09
N GLY A 84 -8.00 -15.70 0.83
CA GLY A 84 -8.76 -16.80 0.21
C GLY A 84 -10.19 -16.41 -0.15
N LEU A 85 -10.45 -15.11 -0.31
CA LEU A 85 -11.75 -14.60 -0.71
C LEU A 85 -11.97 -14.79 -2.23
N PRO A 86 -13.22 -14.96 -2.67
CA PRO A 86 -13.53 -15.10 -4.10
C PRO A 86 -13.12 -13.87 -4.90
N THR A 87 -12.27 -14.04 -5.92
CA THR A 87 -11.86 -12.96 -6.84
C THR A 87 -12.54 -13.06 -8.22
N GLY A 88 -13.29 -14.14 -8.45
CA GLY A 88 -13.89 -14.46 -9.74
C GLY A 88 -12.95 -15.11 -10.76
N ARG A 89 -11.71 -15.48 -10.40
CA ARG A 89 -10.75 -16.10 -11.34
C ARG A 89 -10.49 -17.60 -11.12
N GLY A 90 -11.25 -18.24 -10.22
CA GLY A 90 -11.24 -19.69 -10.04
C GLY A 90 -10.00 -20.23 -9.33
N GLU A 91 -9.38 -19.45 -8.44
CA GLU A 91 -8.21 -19.88 -7.69
C GLU A 91 -8.54 -20.89 -6.60
N SER A 92 -7.68 -21.90 -6.47
CA SER A 92 -7.88 -23.05 -5.58
C SER A 92 -7.39 -22.81 -4.16
N GLU A 93 -6.31 -22.02 -4.00
CA GLU A 93 -5.66 -21.80 -2.70
C GLU A 93 -5.31 -20.32 -2.51
N PRO A 94 -5.31 -19.81 -1.26
CA PRO A 94 -4.87 -18.46 -1.00
C PRO A 94 -3.34 -18.31 -1.11
N TRP A 95 -2.86 -17.10 -1.40
CA TRP A 95 -1.42 -16.85 -1.46
C TRP A 95 -0.75 -16.90 -0.06
N PRO A 96 0.49 -17.39 0.04
CA PRO A 96 1.25 -17.34 1.30
C PRO A 96 1.65 -15.90 1.64
N LEU A 97 1.84 -15.61 2.93
CA LEU A 97 2.22 -14.27 3.39
C LEU A 97 3.54 -13.80 2.74
N SER A 98 4.54 -14.67 2.62
CA SER A 98 5.84 -14.33 2.01
C SER A 98 5.69 -13.82 0.58
N TRP A 99 4.79 -14.41 -0.22
CA TRP A 99 4.52 -13.92 -1.57
C TRP A 99 3.89 -12.53 -1.54
N LEU A 100 2.97 -12.29 -0.59
CA LEU A 100 2.36 -10.98 -0.41
C LEU A 100 3.39 -9.93 0.04
N GLU A 101 4.35 -10.30 0.89
CA GLU A 101 5.45 -9.43 1.32
C GLU A 101 6.36 -9.05 0.15
N ASP A 102 6.64 -9.99 -0.75
CA ASP A 102 7.49 -9.75 -1.93
C ASP A 102 6.77 -8.93 -3.01
N GLU A 103 5.52 -9.28 -3.33
CA GLU A 103 4.82 -8.75 -4.50
C GLU A 103 3.88 -7.59 -4.18
N CYS A 104 3.32 -7.56 -2.95
CA CYS A 104 2.45 -6.51 -2.46
C CYS A 104 2.83 -6.00 -1.05
N PRO A 105 4.09 -5.56 -0.80
CA PRO A 105 4.62 -5.27 0.54
C PRO A 105 3.79 -4.30 1.35
N PHE A 106 3.20 -3.28 0.72
CA PHE A 106 2.33 -2.32 1.40
C PHE A 106 1.04 -2.96 1.93
N VAL A 107 0.46 -3.91 1.19
CA VAL A 107 -0.73 -4.66 1.65
C VAL A 107 -0.34 -5.59 2.80
N ALA A 108 0.78 -6.30 2.70
CA ALA A 108 1.27 -7.16 3.77
C ALA A 108 1.53 -6.37 5.07
N ARG A 109 2.20 -5.22 4.97
CA ARG A 109 2.46 -4.33 6.11
C ARG A 109 1.16 -3.86 6.77
N GLU A 110 0.17 -3.46 5.99
CA GLU A 110 -1.10 -2.94 6.52
C GLU A 110 -2.00 -4.02 7.10
N LEU A 111 -1.96 -5.24 6.55
CA LEU A 111 -2.59 -6.39 7.20
C LEU A 111 -1.96 -6.69 8.56
N ARG A 112 -0.62 -6.62 8.66
CA ARG A 112 0.10 -6.79 9.93
C ARG A 112 -0.22 -5.68 10.92
N ARG A 113 -0.16 -4.41 10.50
CA ARG A 113 -0.43 -3.23 11.33
C ARG A 113 -1.84 -3.20 11.90
N GLN A 114 -2.82 -3.78 11.19
CA GLN A 114 -4.24 -3.77 11.57
C GLN A 114 -4.71 -5.10 12.16
N ASP A 115 -3.78 -6.01 12.51
CA ASP A 115 -4.07 -7.35 13.04
C ASP A 115 -5.05 -8.14 12.16
N ARG A 116 -4.81 -8.13 10.85
CA ARG A 116 -5.63 -8.80 9.81
C ARG A 116 -4.92 -9.96 9.11
N LEU A 117 -3.77 -10.39 9.61
CA LEU A 117 -3.11 -11.60 9.09
C LEU A 117 -3.96 -12.84 9.36
N ARG A 118 -3.82 -13.88 8.52
CA ARG A 118 -4.53 -15.14 8.72
C ARG A 118 -4.02 -15.85 9.98
N PRO A 119 -4.84 -16.70 10.61
CA PRO A 119 -4.40 -17.54 11.71
C PRO A 119 -3.18 -18.39 11.31
N GLY A 120 -2.07 -18.23 12.03
CA GLY A 120 -0.80 -18.93 11.76
C GLY A 120 0.27 -18.08 11.07
N ASP A 121 -0.09 -16.91 10.55
CA ASP A 121 0.83 -15.95 9.92
C ASP A 121 1.22 -14.80 10.89
N THR A 122 0.90 -14.93 12.19
CA THR A 122 1.12 -13.93 13.27
C THR A 122 2.52 -13.89 13.81
#